data_AF-A0A2R5EVE9-F1
#
_entry.id   AF-A0A2R5EVE9-F1
#
_cell.length_a   1.000
_cell.length_b   1.000
_cell.length_c   1.000
_cell.angle_alpha   90.00
_cell.angle_beta   90.00
_cell.angle_gamma   90.00
#
_symmetry.space_group_name_H-M   'P 1'
#
loop_
_entity.id
_entity.type
_entity.pdbx_description
1 polymer ?
#
loop_
_entity_poly.entity_id
_entity_poly.type
_entity_poly.pdbx_seq_one_letter_code
_entity_poly.pdbx_strand_id
1 'polypeptide(L)'
;MTVTAIVGANWGDEGKGKMTDVLAAKSSYVVRFQGGSNAGHTIINEFGKFALRMLPSGVFNPHVRNIIGPGVALDIDVLVDELDKLEQRGVPKPRLMVSERAQVVLPIHRGSMPWRRVTAACCKAPLRSR
;
A
#
# COMPACT_ATOMS: atom_id res chain seq x y z
N MET A 1 9.70 -14.20 -20.22
CA MET A 1 9.31 -13.81 -18.85
C MET A 1 7.80 -13.92 -18.73
N THR A 2 7.30 -14.60 -17.71
CA THR A 2 5.86 -14.77 -17.47
C THR A 2 5.39 -13.80 -16.39
N VAL A 3 4.19 -13.25 -16.56
CA VAL A 3 3.52 -12.41 -15.56
C VAL A 3 2.32 -13.17 -15.05
N THR A 4 2.25 -13.36 -13.74
CA THR A 4 1.10 -13.99 -13.07
C THR A 4 0.24 -12.91 -12.44
N ALA A 5 -1.01 -12.80 -12.91
CA ALA A 5 -1.99 -11.88 -12.35
C ALA A 5 -2.94 -12.64 -11.41
N ILE A 6 -3.17 -12.07 -10.23
CA ILE A 6 -4.14 -12.58 -9.25
C ILE A 6 -5.29 -11.60 -9.20
N VAL A 7 -6.47 -12.05 -9.63
CA VAL A 7 -7.69 -11.24 -9.70
C VAL A 7 -8.81 -11.93 -8.94
N GLY A 8 -9.76 -11.13 -8.42
CA GLY A 8 -10.97 -11.66 -7.79
C GLY A 8 -11.99 -12.01 -8.85
N ALA A 9 -12.61 -13.18 -8.72
CA ALA A 9 -13.70 -13.58 -9.60
C ALA A 9 -15.04 -12.96 -9.15
N ASN A 10 -15.15 -12.54 -7.89
CA ASN A 10 -16.38 -12.10 -7.25
C ASN A 10 -16.24 -10.66 -6.71
N TRP A 11 -17.00 -10.33 -5.66
CA TRP A 11 -17.05 -9.02 -5.02
C TRP A 11 -16.15 -8.91 -3.78
N GLY A 12 -14.93 -9.46 -3.84
CA GLY A 12 -13.98 -9.39 -2.73
C GLY A 12 -14.01 -10.59 -1.80
N ASP A 13 -13.07 -10.60 -0.84
CA ASP A 13 -12.87 -11.65 0.17
C ASP A 13 -12.73 -13.09 -0.33
N GLU A 14 -12.26 -13.30 -1.56
CA GLU A 14 -11.98 -14.63 -2.11
C GLU A 14 -10.66 -15.24 -1.61
N GLY A 15 -10.03 -14.65 -0.59
CA GLY A 15 -8.74 -15.10 -0.06
C GLY A 15 -7.55 -14.80 -0.97
N LYS A 16 -7.67 -13.84 -1.91
CA LYS A 16 -6.59 -13.42 -2.83
C LYS A 16 -5.26 -13.12 -2.13
N GLY A 17 -5.33 -12.52 -0.95
CA GLY A 17 -4.13 -12.20 -0.16
C GLY A 17 -3.31 -13.43 0.20
N LYS A 18 -3.97 -14.55 0.55
CA LYS A 18 -3.28 -15.81 0.86
C LYS A 18 -2.62 -16.41 -0.37
N MET A 19 -3.29 -16.38 -1.52
CA MET A 19 -2.70 -16.86 -2.78
C MET A 19 -1.52 -15.97 -3.22
N THR A 20 -1.65 -14.65 -3.03
CA THR A 20 -0.59 -13.68 -3.34
C THR A 20 0.64 -13.92 -2.47
N ASP A 21 0.47 -14.22 -1.19
CA ASP A 21 1.57 -14.55 -0.27
C ASP A 21 2.34 -15.81 -0.71
N VAL A 22 1.61 -16.89 -1.03
CA VAL A 22 2.21 -18.15 -1.52
C VAL A 22 3.01 -17.94 -2.82
N LEU A 23 2.47 -17.16 -3.75
CA LEU A 23 3.13 -16.88 -5.04
C LEU A 23 4.25 -15.82 -4.92
N ALA A 24 4.15 -14.90 -3.96
CA ALA A 24 5.15 -13.88 -3.69
C ALA A 24 6.50 -14.50 -3.29
N ALA A 25 6.50 -15.58 -2.49
CA ALA A 25 7.73 -16.27 -2.10
C ALA A 25 8.58 -16.74 -3.30
N LYS A 26 7.94 -17.09 -4.42
CA LYS A 26 8.60 -17.58 -5.65
C LYS A 26 8.86 -16.48 -6.68
N SER A 27 8.40 -15.26 -6.44
CA SER A 27 8.47 -14.15 -7.39
C SER A 27 9.68 -13.26 -7.12
N SER A 28 10.21 -12.57 -8.14
CA SER A 28 11.22 -11.52 -7.94
C SER A 28 10.59 -10.14 -7.74
N TYR A 29 9.37 -9.95 -8.24
CA TYR A 29 8.62 -8.71 -8.18
C TYR A 29 7.18 -9.00 -7.75
N VAL A 30 6.68 -8.20 -6.80
CA VAL A 30 5.27 -8.21 -6.40
C VAL A 30 4.74 -6.80 -6.56
N VAL A 31 3.74 -6.65 -7.42
CA VAL A 31 3.22 -5.36 -7.86
C VAL A 31 1.78 -5.21 -7.43
N ARG A 32 1.48 -4.15 -6.70
CA ARG A 32 0.11 -3.68 -6.50
C ARG A 32 -0.23 -2.68 -7.60
N PHE A 33 -1.12 -3.03 -8.49
CA PHE A 33 -1.42 -2.21 -9.67
C PHE A 33 -2.61 -1.28 -9.49
N GLN A 34 -3.56 -1.61 -8.59
CA GLN A 34 -4.80 -0.84 -8.38
C GLN A 34 -5.29 -0.93 -6.92
N GLY A 35 -6.23 -0.06 -6.57
CA GLY A 35 -6.88 -0.03 -5.27
C GLY A 35 -6.29 1.04 -4.33
N GLY A 36 -6.38 0.83 -3.03
CA GLY A 36 -5.85 1.73 -1.99
C GLY A 36 -5.87 1.03 -0.63
N SER A 37 -5.91 1.80 0.46
CA SER A 37 -5.93 1.27 1.85
C SER A 37 -7.24 0.57 2.25
N ASN A 38 -8.22 0.50 1.32
CA ASN A 38 -9.56 -0.05 1.54
C ASN A 38 -9.60 -1.59 1.56
N ALA A 39 -8.58 -2.24 1.02
CA ALA A 39 -8.47 -3.69 1.01
C ALA A 39 -7.18 -4.10 1.72
N GLY A 40 -7.29 -5.09 2.61
CA GLY A 40 -6.15 -5.62 3.33
C GLY A 40 -6.18 -7.13 3.40
N HIS A 41 -5.03 -7.70 3.71
CA HIS A 41 -4.90 -9.12 3.99
C HIS A 41 -4.04 -9.29 5.24
N THR A 42 -4.36 -10.34 6.01
CA THR A 42 -3.59 -10.67 7.19
C THR A 42 -2.57 -11.74 6.83
N ILE A 43 -1.30 -11.47 7.12
CA ILE A 43 -0.21 -12.44 7.03
C ILE A 43 0.16 -12.87 8.45
N ILE A 44 0.35 -14.17 8.64
CA ILE A 44 0.85 -14.76 9.88
C ILE A 44 2.17 -15.43 9.54
N ASN A 45 3.25 -14.98 10.15
CA ASN A 45 4.60 -15.50 9.96
C ASN A 45 5.37 -15.54 11.29
N GLU A 46 6.67 -15.84 11.22
CA GLU A 46 7.56 -15.94 12.38
C GLU A 46 7.67 -14.62 13.17
N PHE A 47 7.43 -13.47 12.53
CA PHE A 47 7.41 -12.15 13.16
C PHE A 47 6.03 -11.79 13.77
N GLY A 48 5.04 -12.69 13.67
CA GLY A 48 3.70 -12.55 14.23
C GLY A 48 2.61 -12.28 13.18
N LYS A 49 1.53 -11.62 13.64
CA LYS A 49 0.33 -11.36 12.82
C LYS A 49 0.32 -9.91 12.30
N PHE A 50 0.36 -9.73 10.99
CA PHE A 50 0.37 -8.41 10.33
C PHE A 50 -0.85 -8.23 9.45
N ALA A 51 -1.59 -7.15 9.65
CA ALA A 51 -2.67 -6.74 8.76
C ALA A 51 -2.12 -5.69 7.79
N LEU A 52 -1.84 -6.09 6.54
CA LEU A 52 -1.31 -5.21 5.50
C LEU A 52 -2.45 -4.69 4.64
N ARG A 53 -2.53 -3.37 4.48
CA ARG A 53 -3.53 -2.65 3.68
C ARG A 53 -2.89 -1.89 2.54
N MET A 54 -1.67 -1.37 2.68
CA MET A 54 -0.96 -0.67 1.60
C MET A 54 0.20 -1.49 1.05
N LEU A 55 1.01 -2.09 1.94
CA LEU A 55 2.18 -2.86 1.55
C LEU A 55 1.78 -4.14 0.76
N PRO A 56 2.49 -4.46 -0.34
CA PRO A 56 2.29 -5.73 -1.04
C PRO A 56 2.69 -6.94 -0.16
N SER A 57 2.08 -8.10 -0.42
CA SER A 57 2.29 -9.33 0.38
C SER A 57 3.75 -9.81 0.40
N GLY A 58 4.54 -9.45 -0.62
CA GLY A 58 5.96 -9.81 -0.73
C GLY A 58 6.89 -9.08 0.23
N VAL A 59 6.36 -8.24 1.14
CA VAL A 59 7.15 -7.42 2.07
C VAL A 59 8.06 -8.23 3.00
N PHE A 60 7.68 -9.47 3.32
CA PHE A 60 8.45 -10.35 4.20
C PHE A 60 9.57 -11.13 3.49
N ASN A 61 9.65 -11.04 2.17
CA ASN A 61 10.62 -11.77 1.36
C ASN A 61 11.78 -10.84 0.94
N PRO A 62 13.01 -11.00 1.47
CA PRO A 62 14.10 -10.06 1.21
C PRO A 62 14.55 -9.97 -0.25
N HIS A 63 14.37 -11.06 -1.03
CA HIS A 63 14.68 -11.11 -2.45
C HIS A 63 13.62 -10.43 -3.33
N VAL A 64 12.41 -10.21 -2.80
CA VAL A 64 11.29 -9.65 -3.54
C VAL A 64 11.36 -8.13 -3.57
N ARG A 65 11.22 -7.55 -4.76
CA ARG A 65 10.97 -6.12 -4.94
C ARG A 65 9.46 -5.85 -4.91
N ASN A 66 9.03 -5.06 -3.94
CA ASN A 66 7.65 -4.69 -3.73
C ASN A 66 7.37 -3.36 -4.44
N ILE A 67 6.39 -3.33 -5.32
CA ILE A 67 6.10 -2.16 -6.16
C ILE A 67 4.66 -1.68 -5.92
N ILE A 68 4.50 -0.40 -5.62
CA ILE A 68 3.22 0.30 -5.64
C ILE A 68 3.10 1.00 -7.00
N GLY A 69 2.16 0.52 -7.82
CA GLY A 69 1.92 1.00 -9.17
C GLY A 69 1.12 2.30 -9.24
N PRO A 70 1.02 2.90 -10.43
CA PRO A 70 0.38 4.21 -10.64
C PRO A 70 -1.14 4.19 -10.43
N GLY A 71 -1.81 3.04 -10.57
CA GLY A 71 -3.25 2.91 -10.36
C GLY A 71 -3.67 2.80 -8.89
N VAL A 72 -2.74 2.95 -7.95
CA VAL A 72 -2.99 2.88 -6.51
C VAL A 72 -3.25 4.28 -5.96
N ALA A 73 -4.35 4.41 -5.21
CA ALA A 73 -4.61 5.53 -4.32
C ALA A 73 -3.74 5.37 -3.06
N LEU A 74 -2.57 6.01 -3.09
CA LEU A 74 -1.53 5.94 -2.08
C LEU A 74 -1.92 6.71 -0.82
N ASP A 75 -2.23 5.97 0.22
CA ASP A 75 -2.38 6.48 1.58
C ASP A 75 -1.00 6.49 2.28
N ILE A 76 -0.42 7.68 2.42
CA ILE A 76 0.94 7.83 3.01
C ILE A 76 0.93 7.49 4.49
N ASP A 77 -0.06 7.97 5.25
CA ASP A 77 -0.13 7.72 6.70
C ASP A 77 -0.23 6.21 6.99
N VAL A 78 -1.10 5.49 6.28
CA VAL A 78 -1.24 4.04 6.43
C VAL A 78 0.03 3.31 6.00
N LEU A 79 0.69 3.75 4.93
CA LEU A 79 1.94 3.14 4.47
C LEU A 79 3.06 3.28 5.50
N VAL A 80 3.23 4.47 6.07
CA VAL A 80 4.25 4.75 7.09
C VAL A 80 3.96 3.97 8.36
N ASP A 81 2.71 3.99 8.85
CA ASP A 81 2.29 3.21 10.01
C ASP A 81 2.55 1.70 9.83
N GLU A 82 2.38 1.17 8.62
CA GLU A 82 2.68 -0.23 8.32
C GLU A 82 4.17 -0.53 8.31
N LEU A 83 4.99 0.37 7.77
CA LEU A 83 6.45 0.24 7.78
C LEU A 83 7.00 0.29 9.20
N ASP A 84 6.51 1.22 10.03
CA ASP A 84 6.92 1.35 11.43
C ASP A 84 6.56 0.08 12.23
N LYS A 85 5.37 -0.50 11.98
CA LYS A 85 4.96 -1.78 12.61
C LYS A 85 5.85 -2.96 12.20
N LEU A 86 6.38 -2.96 10.98
CA LEU A 86 7.32 -3.97 10.53
C LEU A 86 8.67 -3.81 11.25
N GLU A 87 9.18 -2.58 11.30
CA GLU A 87 10.45 -2.27 11.96
C GLU A 87 10.41 -2.55 13.46
N GLN A 88 9.33 -2.16 14.16
CA GLN A 88 9.13 -2.44 15.59
C GLN A 88 9.15 -3.93 15.95
N ARG A 89 8.81 -4.81 14.99
CA ARG A 89 8.81 -6.26 15.18
C ARG A 89 10.07 -6.94 14.63
N GLY A 90 11.08 -6.15 14.24
CA GLY A 90 12.35 -6.67 13.75
C GLY A 90 12.30 -7.26 12.34
N VAL A 91 11.28 -6.93 11.55
CA VAL A 91 11.23 -7.36 10.15
C VAL A 91 12.28 -6.58 9.35
N PRO A 92 13.13 -7.25 8.55
CA PRO A 92 14.09 -6.56 7.70
C PRO A 92 13.42 -5.52 6.79
N LYS A 93 14.09 -4.38 6.58
CA LYS A 93 13.56 -3.30 5.74
C LYS A 93 13.22 -3.82 4.33
N PRO A 94 11.95 -3.71 3.90
CA PRO A 94 11.54 -4.26 2.61
C PRO A 94 12.07 -3.43 1.44
N ARG A 95 12.31 -4.09 0.31
CA ARG A 95 12.64 -3.41 -0.96
C ARG A 95 11.38 -2.83 -1.60
N LEU A 96 10.95 -1.68 -1.12
CA LEU A 96 9.76 -0.98 -1.60
C LEU A 96 10.11 0.06 -2.68
N MET A 97 9.35 0.07 -3.76
CA MET A 97 9.39 1.08 -4.82
C MET A 97 7.98 1.64 -5.01
N VAL A 98 7.87 2.96 -5.13
CA VAL A 98 6.59 3.65 -5.34
C VAL A 98 6.65 4.36 -6.68
N SER A 99 5.62 4.20 -7.51
CA SER A 99 5.51 4.94 -8.76
C SER A 99 5.31 6.42 -8.48
N GLU A 100 6.08 7.28 -9.17
CA GLU A 100 5.92 8.74 -9.12
C GLU A 100 4.54 9.22 -9.62
N ARG A 101 3.81 8.35 -10.34
CA ARG A 101 2.46 8.61 -10.86
C ARG A 101 1.35 8.09 -9.95
N ALA A 102 1.67 7.52 -8.79
CA ALA A 102 0.65 7.08 -7.84
C ALA A 102 -0.09 8.31 -7.25
N GLN A 103 -1.41 8.25 -7.21
CA GLN A 103 -2.24 9.34 -6.68
C GLN A 103 -2.22 9.32 -5.16
N VAL A 104 -1.96 10.46 -4.50
CA VAL A 104 -1.89 10.54 -3.04
C VAL A 104 -3.26 10.84 -2.43
N VAL A 105 -3.68 10.01 -1.47
CA VAL A 105 -4.89 10.24 -0.67
C VAL A 105 -4.59 11.24 0.43
N LEU A 106 -4.88 12.51 0.15
CA LEU A 106 -4.81 13.60 1.13
C LEU A 106 -5.87 13.47 2.26
N PRO A 107 -5.63 14.07 3.45
CA PRO A 107 -6.57 14.06 4.58
C PRO A 107 -7.98 14.56 4.27
N ILE A 108 -8.10 15.51 3.33
CA ILE A 108 -9.40 16.01 2.87
C ILE A 108 -10.28 14.91 2.25
N HIS A 109 -9.67 13.94 1.56
CA HIS A 109 -10.40 12.82 0.96
C HIS A 109 -10.98 11.86 2.00
N ARG A 110 -10.40 11.82 3.21
CA ARG A 110 -10.86 10.95 4.32
C ARG A 110 -11.83 11.65 5.26
N GLY A 111 -12.08 12.94 5.07
CA GLY A 111 -12.82 13.76 6.02
C GLY A 111 -12.10 13.95 7.37
N SER A 112 -10.82 13.57 7.48
CA SER A 112 -10.03 13.72 8.71
C SER A 112 -9.53 15.16 8.91
N MET A 113 -9.67 16.02 7.91
CA MET A 113 -9.40 17.44 8.00
C MET A 113 -10.70 18.21 8.29
N PRO A 114 -10.79 18.97 9.40
CA PRO A 114 -11.96 19.80 9.66
C PRO A 114 -12.21 20.77 8.50
N TRP A 115 -13.45 20.92 8.05
CA TRP A 115 -13.85 21.82 6.96
C TRP A 115 -13.32 23.26 7.11
N ARG A 116 -13.13 23.73 8.36
CA ARG A 116 -12.51 25.03 8.68
C ARG A 116 -11.03 25.14 8.27
N ARG A 117 -10.27 24.04 8.32
CA ARG A 117 -8.87 24.01 7.84
C ARG A 117 -8.78 23.83 6.33
N VAL A 118 -9.77 23.18 5.70
CA VAL A 118 -9.87 23.05 4.24
C VAL A 118 -10.02 24.42 3.58
N THR A 119 -10.94 25.25 4.09
CA THR A 119 -11.13 26.63 3.62
C THR A 119 -9.90 27.51 3.89
N ALA A 120 -9.27 27.37 5.05
CA ALA A 120 -8.06 28.11 5.38
C ALA A 120 -6.85 27.72 4.50
N ALA A 121 -6.69 26.44 4.15
CA ALA A 121 -5.63 25.97 3.26
C ALA A 121 -5.88 26.42 1.80
N CYS A 122 -7.14 26.42 1.35
CA CYS A 122 -7.51 26.91 0.02
C CYS A 122 -7.29 28.43 -0.11
N CYS A 123 -7.63 29.22 0.92
CA CYS A 123 -7.39 30.67 0.94
C CYS A 123 -5.92 31.06 1.18
N LYS A 124 -5.07 30.16 1.70
CA LYS A 124 -3.64 30.44 1.97
C LYS A 124 -2.68 29.80 0.98
N ALA A 125 -3.15 29.00 0.03
CA ALA A 125 -2.31 28.55 -1.06
C ALA A 125 -1.90 29.81 -1.87
N PRO A 126 -0.61 30.19 -1.91
CA PRO A 126 -0.19 31.24 -2.81
C PRO A 126 -0.52 30.74 -4.22
N LEU A 127 -1.43 31.44 -4.90
CA LEU A 127 -1.57 31.38 -6.34
C LEU A 127 -0.20 31.75 -6.90
N ARG A 128 0.65 30.73 -7.12
CA ARG A 128 1.88 30.89 -7.86
C ARG A 128 1.46 31.13 -9.29
N SER A 129 1.34 32.42 -9.62
CA SER A 129 1.25 32.91 -10.98
C SER A 129 2.41 32.32 -11.77
N ARG A 130 2.08 31.45 -12.72
CA ARG A 130 2.82 31.36 -13.98
C ARG A 130 1.96 32.00 -15.03
#